data_AF-A0A9E4L444-F1
#
_entry.id   AF-A0A9E4L444-F1
#
_cell.length_a   1.000
_cell.length_b   1.000
_cell.length_c   1.000
_cell.angle_alpha   90.00
_cell.angle_beta   90.00
_cell.angle_gamma   90.00
#
_symmetry.space_group_name_H-M   'P 1'
#
loop_
_entity.id
_entity.type
_entity.pdbx_description
1 polymer ?
#
loop_
_entity_poly.entity_id
_entity_poly.type
_entity_poly.pdbx_seq_one_letter_code
_entity_poly.pdbx_strand_id
1 'polypeptide(L)' 'MVFLTCPANGVVRPIHPKAMPVVLHTEEQYETWLTGDAANAVALQRPLPDCKLEIAFIGAKADEPALPASPGPLF' A
#
# COMPACT_ATOMS: atom_id res chain seq x y z
N MET A 1 -10.40 5.87 -13.39
CA MET A 1 -9.05 5.92 -12.78
C MET A 1 -8.49 4.51 -12.76
N VAL A 2 -7.25 4.29 -13.19
CA VAL A 2 -6.60 2.97 -13.23
C VAL A 2 -5.15 3.10 -12.75
N PHE A 3 -4.57 2.02 -12.24
CA PHE A 3 -3.18 1.94 -11.78
C PHE A 3 -2.53 0.63 -12.27
N LEU A 4 -1.19 0.59 -12.29
CA LEU A 4 -0.44 -0.59 -12.71
C LEU A 4 -0.44 -1.69 -11.64
N THR A 5 -0.41 -2.94 -12.10
CA THR A 5 -0.27 -4.13 -11.26
C THR A 5 0.99 -4.90 -11.64
N CYS A 6 1.54 -5.67 -10.73
CA CYS A 6 2.69 -6.55 -10.92
C CYS A 6 2.42 -7.92 -10.26
N PRO A 7 3.29 -8.93 -10.46
CA PRO A 7 3.13 -10.21 -9.77
C PRO A 7 3.11 -10.06 -8.25
N ALA A 8 2.34 -10.90 -7.54
CA ALA A 8 2.30 -10.85 -6.08
C ALA A 8 3.63 -11.31 -5.45
N ASN A 9 4.10 -10.56 -4.45
CA ASN A 9 5.25 -10.89 -3.61
C ASN A 9 4.92 -11.99 -2.58
N GLY A 10 5.87 -12.38 -1.73
CA GLY A 10 5.69 -13.46 -0.75
C GLY A 10 4.63 -13.18 0.31
N VAL A 11 4.40 -11.91 0.64
CA VAL A 11 3.40 -11.47 1.63
C VAL A 11 1.98 -11.48 1.04
N VAL A 12 1.80 -10.99 -0.20
CA VAL A 12 0.48 -10.85 -0.83
C VAL A 12 0.01 -12.16 -1.46
N ARG A 13 0.92 -12.96 -2.03
CA ARG A 13 0.59 -14.16 -2.82
C ARG A 13 -0.31 -15.17 -2.09
N PRO A 14 -0.17 -15.44 -0.78
CA PRO A 14 -1.07 -16.35 -0.06
C PRO A 14 -2.53 -15.87 0.03
N ILE A 15 -2.78 -14.56 -0.11
CA ILE A 15 -4.11 -13.93 0.00
C ILE A 15 -4.68 -13.61 -1.39
N HIS A 16 -3.87 -12.98 -2.24
CA HIS A 16 -4.22 -12.59 -3.60
C HIS A 16 -3.12 -13.06 -4.57
N PRO A 17 -3.22 -14.29 -5.08
CA PRO A 17 -2.13 -14.92 -5.83
C PRO A 17 -1.89 -14.31 -7.21
N LYS A 18 -2.89 -13.65 -7.79
CA LYS A 18 -2.83 -13.19 -9.19
C LYS A 18 -1.88 -12.01 -9.40
N ALA A 19 -1.98 -10.99 -8.56
CA ALA A 19 -1.25 -9.74 -8.73
C ALA A 19 -1.31 -8.91 -7.45
N MET A 20 -0.40 -7.95 -7.35
CA MET A 20 -0.46 -6.85 -6.38
C MET A 20 -0.39 -5.50 -7.12
N PRO A 21 -0.90 -4.41 -6.55
CA PRO A 21 -0.63 -3.07 -7.07
C PRO A 21 0.87 -2.77 -7.02
N VAL A 22 1.37 -1.99 -7.97
CA VAL A 22 2.72 -1.42 -7.89
C VAL A 22 2.76 -0.43 -6.72
N VAL A 23 3.74 -0.59 -5.84
CA VAL A 23 3.96 0.30 -4.69
C VAL A 23 5.32 0.96 -4.86
N LEU A 24 5.33 2.29 -4.95
CA LEU A 24 6.54 3.11 -4.88
C LEU A 24 6.77 3.48 -3.42
N HIS A 25 8.01 3.44 -2.95
CA HIS A 25 8.32 3.61 -1.52
C HIS A 25 9.60 4.42 -1.25
N THR A 26 10.19 5.04 -2.26
CA THR A 26 11.35 5.94 -2.11
C THR A 26 11.14 7.21 -2.93
N GLU A 27 11.80 8.29 -2.52
CA GLU A 27 11.73 9.58 -3.21
C GLU A 27 12.20 9.46 -4.67
N GLU A 28 13.27 8.71 -4.92
CA GLU A 28 13.81 8.52 -6.27
C GLU A 28 12.80 7.80 -7.19
N GLN A 29 12.02 6.87 -6.63
CA GLN A 29 10.95 6.20 -7.37
C GLN A 29 9.82 7.15 -7.71
N TYR A 30 9.46 8.05 -6.78
CA TYR A 30 8.44 9.08 -7.03
C TYR A 30 8.88 10.04 -8.12
N GLU A 31 10.12 10.54 -8.05
CA GLU A 31 10.69 11.43 -9.07
C GLU A 31 10.72 10.76 -10.44
N THR A 32 11.22 9.52 -10.51
CA THR A 32 11.23 8.74 -11.76
C THR A 32 9.82 8.56 -12.33
N TRP A 33 8.82 8.35 -11.47
CA TRP A 33 7.43 8.14 -11.90
C TRP A 33 6.74 9.42 -12.37
N LEU A 34 6.96 10.54 -11.68
CA LEU A 34 6.26 11.79 -11.93
C LEU A 34 6.92 12.64 -13.03
N THR A 35 8.24 12.52 -13.20
CA THR A 35 9.01 13.40 -14.10
C THR A 35 9.88 12.65 -15.11
N GLY A 36 10.18 11.37 -14.86
CA GLY A 36 11.00 10.55 -15.75
C GLY A 36 10.29 10.14 -17.04
N ASP A 37 11.04 9.54 -17.95
CA ASP A 37 10.45 8.96 -19.16
C ASP A 37 9.61 7.71 -18.85
N ALA A 38 8.69 7.40 -19.77
CA ALA A 38 7.77 6.28 -19.61
C ALA A 38 8.47 4.92 -19.48
N ALA A 39 9.63 4.73 -20.11
CA ALA A 39 10.35 3.46 -20.05
C ALA A 39 10.91 3.21 -18.63
N ASN A 40 11.50 4.24 -18.04
CA ASN A 40 12.02 4.22 -16.68
C ASN A 40 10.90 4.09 -15.65
N ALA A 41 9.77 4.79 -15.84
CA ALA A 41 8.61 4.66 -14.96
C ALA A 41 8.01 3.24 -15.00
N VAL A 42 7.84 2.65 -16.20
CA VAL A 42 7.31 1.28 -16.34
C VAL A 42 8.27 0.23 -15.78
N ALA A 43 9.59 0.48 -15.78
CA ALA A 43 10.55 -0.40 -15.12
C ALA A 43 10.32 -0.54 -13.60
N LEU A 44 9.61 0.41 -12.97
CA LEU A 44 9.19 0.33 -11.57
C LEU A 44 8.00 -0.63 -11.34
N GLN A 45 7.36 -1.16 -12.39
CA GLN A 45 6.26 -2.14 -12.31
C GLN A 45 6.75 -3.52 -11.88
N ARG A 46 7.19 -3.63 -10.63
CA ARG A 46 7.74 -4.85 -10.02
C ARG A 46 7.18 -5.08 -8.61
N PRO A 47 7.26 -6.30 -8.08
CA PRO A 47 6.78 -6.59 -6.72
C PRO A 47 7.60 -5.83 -5.68
N LEU A 48 6.93 -5.35 -4.62
CA LEU A 48 7.60 -4.77 -3.46
C LEU A 48 8.38 -5.88 -2.70
N PRO A 49 9.60 -5.62 -2.18
CA PRO A 49 10.31 -6.60 -1.36
C PRO A 49 9.49 -7.04 -0.15
N ASP A 50 9.53 -8.33 0.18
CA ASP A 50 8.72 -8.91 1.26
C ASP A 50 8.93 -8.22 2.62
N CYS A 51 10.15 -7.74 2.90
CA CYS A 51 10.50 -7.05 4.15
C CYS A 51 9.97 -5.61 4.27
N LYS A 52 9.29 -5.10 3.24
CA LYS A 52 8.73 -3.73 3.21
C LYS A 52 7.21 -3.72 3.35
N LEU A 53 6.58 -4.87 3.56
CA LEU A 53 5.14 -5.00 3.71
C LEU A 53 4.81 -5.89 4.90
N GLU A 54 3.86 -5.45 5.72
CA GLU A 54 3.34 -6.22 6.85
C GLU A 54 1.82 -6.28 6.80
N ILE A 55 1.25 -7.42 7.21
CA ILE A 55 -0.19 -7.57 7.37
C ILE A 55 -0.57 -7.01 8.73
N ALA A 56 -1.19 -5.83 8.75
CA ALA A 56 -1.61 -5.19 10.00
C ALA A 56 -2.80 -5.89 10.69
N PHE A 57 -3.70 -6.51 9.91
CA PHE A 57 -4.90 -7.15 10.42
C PHE A 57 -5.42 -8.23 9.48
N ILE A 58 -6.00 -9.31 10.05
CA ILE A 58 -6.69 -10.38 9.33
C ILE A 58 -8.08 -10.54 9.94
N GLY A 59 -9.13 -10.29 9.17
CA GLY A 59 -10.53 -10.39 9.60
C GLY A 59 -11.42 -9.30 9.01
N ALA A 60 -12.66 -9.22 9.48
CA ALA A 60 -13.54 -8.10 9.15
C ALA A 60 -13.06 -6.83 9.86
N LYS A 61 -12.95 -5.71 9.13
CA LYS A 61 -12.67 -4.39 9.73
C LYS A 61 -13.81 -4.08 10.70
N ALA A 62 -13.54 -4.15 12.00
CA ALA A 62 -14.44 -3.60 13.00
C ALA A 62 -14.19 -2.09 13.04
N ASP A 63 -15.17 -1.29 12.64
CA ASP A 63 -15.16 0.12 13.03
C ASP A 63 -15.33 0.13 14.56
N GLU A 64 -14.32 0.60 15.28
CA GLU A 64 -14.43 0.81 16.72
C GLU A 64 -15.57 1.82 16.95
N PRO A 65 -16.54 1.55 17.86
CA PRO A 65 -17.51 2.58 18.19
C PRO A 65 -16.73 3.78 18.71
N ALA A 66 -16.99 4.96 18.15
CA ALA A 66 -16.39 6.20 18.61
C ALA A 66 -16.51 6.24 20.15
N LEU A 67 -15.37 6.28 20.85
CA LEU A 67 -15.37 6.49 22.29
C LEU A 67 -16.28 7.69 22.57
N PRO A 68 -17.23 7.60 23.53
CA PRO A 68 -18.04 8.76 23.86
C PRO A 68 -17.09 9.91 24.19
N ALA A 69 -17.34 11.07 23.58
CA ALA A 69 -16.56 12.28 23.86
C ALA A 69 -16.44 12.42 25.38
N SER A 70 -15.20 12.47 25.88
CA SER A 70 -14.95 12.70 27.29
C SER A 70 -15.78 13.92 27.70
N PRO A 71 -16.58 13.85 28.77
CA PRO A 71 -17.25 15.05 29.24
C PRO A 71 -16.17 16.10 29.48
N GLY A 72 -16.36 17.28 28.87
CA GLY A 72 -15.45 18.40 29.05
C GLY A 72 -15.29 18.70 30.54
N PRO A 73 -14.19 19.34 30.95
CA PRO A 73 -13.96 19.63 32.35
C PRO A 73 -15.17 20.37 32.93
N LEU A 74 -15.68 19.86 34.06
CA LEU A 74 -16.62 20.60 34.89
C LEU A 74 -15.87 21.82 35.42
N PHE A 75 -16.09 22.97 34.79
CA PHE A 75 -15.85 24.25 35.45
C PHE A 75 -16.82 24.38 36.62
#